data_AF-A0A922FU29-F1
#
_entry.id   AF-A0A922FU29-F1
#
_cell.length_a   1.000
_cell.length_b   1.000
_cell.length_c   1.000
_cell.angle_alpha   90.00
_cell.angle_beta   90.00
_cell.angle_gamma   90.00
#
_symmetry.space_group_name_H-M   'P 1'
#
loop_
_entity.id
_entity.type
_entity.pdbx_description
1 polymer ?
#
loop_
_entity_poly.entity_id
_entity_poly.type
_entity_poly.pdbx_seq_one_letter_code
_entity_poly.pdbx_strand_id
1 'polypeptide(L)'
;MKRKKQKPTTDCQPDTDLKSIIHQHSLFFDKLIELIPAKFYLPNDDKDKPWFQGLSKAEKALAKKGSRENIKKARRDRLDPEKSSTTTLDLLKQNLVKEQTNDSDNEEVETKPRLSGLEDNNHQVTLEELRQRLHLKIEQSRANRHYGDSNRAKKRNWKEDEKGIQLKKRKRDSVSDEKKPTASSSADKIEKDIAEASKELAFTHVKLGNEKELGKKKMKLSKIMELERAKKLHEAKRDPEKGQFNSKKHSWKAATSRAAGIKVHDDPNLLKRSIQKEKKRHQKNAEKWKERVQTTEKMKAEKQQKRSENISQKIHDKKMRRIAKREKKLMRPGFGGRKESL
;
A
#
# COMPACT_ATOMS: atom_id res chain seq x y z
N MET A 1 -12.88 -31.46 70.47
CA MET A 1 -12.31 -31.93 69.19
C MET A 1 -13.13 -33.09 68.66
N LYS A 2 -13.57 -33.03 67.39
CA LYS A 2 -13.69 -34.16 66.44
C LYS A 2 -14.33 -33.63 65.15
N ARG A 3 -13.51 -33.53 64.09
CA ARG A 3 -13.90 -33.04 62.76
C ARG A 3 -14.78 -34.10 62.07
N LYS A 4 -16.03 -33.75 61.71
CA LYS A 4 -16.83 -34.53 60.76
C LYS A 4 -16.24 -34.34 59.37
N LYS A 5 -15.55 -35.36 58.85
CA LYS A 5 -15.18 -35.46 57.44
C LYS A 5 -16.47 -35.66 56.63
N GLN A 6 -16.88 -34.65 55.86
CA GLN A 6 -17.83 -34.86 54.76
C GLN A 6 -17.04 -35.50 53.61
N LYS A 7 -17.46 -36.69 53.19
CA LYS A 7 -17.04 -37.30 51.92
C LYS A 7 -17.80 -36.58 50.80
N PRO A 8 -17.18 -36.22 49.67
CA PRO A 8 -17.95 -35.84 48.49
C PRO A 8 -18.57 -37.12 47.93
N THR A 9 -19.90 -37.22 48.02
CA THR A 9 -20.68 -38.21 47.30
C THR A 9 -20.66 -37.83 45.83
N THR A 10 -19.73 -38.41 45.07
CA THR A 10 -19.95 -38.64 43.65
C THR A 10 -20.94 -39.80 43.55
N ASP A 11 -22.23 -39.47 43.65
CA ASP A 11 -23.30 -40.42 43.35
C ASP A 11 -23.26 -40.70 41.84
N CYS A 12 -22.70 -41.85 41.50
CA CYS A 12 -22.74 -42.44 40.19
C CYS A 12 -24.15 -43.00 39.98
N GLN A 13 -24.94 -42.34 39.13
CA GLN A 13 -26.13 -42.95 38.56
C GLN A 13 -25.69 -43.86 37.39
N PRO A 14 -26.00 -45.17 37.42
CA PRO A 14 -25.88 -46.02 36.25
C PRO A 14 -27.04 -45.67 35.29
N ASP A 15 -26.78 -45.76 33.98
CA ASP A 15 -27.73 -45.55 32.87
C ASP A 15 -27.83 -44.14 32.29
N THR A 16 -26.81 -43.30 32.46
CA THR A 16 -26.59 -42.24 31.47
C THR A 16 -25.93 -42.87 30.24
N ASP A 17 -26.62 -42.85 29.10
CA ASP A 17 -26.10 -43.40 27.84
C ASP A 17 -24.73 -42.79 27.56
N LEU A 18 -23.65 -43.56 27.76
CA LEU A 18 -22.27 -43.07 27.64
C LEU A 18 -22.04 -42.40 26.28
N LYS A 19 -22.74 -42.87 25.24
CA LYS A 19 -22.71 -42.27 23.90
C LYS A 19 -23.26 -40.84 23.92
N SER A 20 -24.33 -40.59 24.66
CA SER A 20 -24.91 -39.25 24.82
C SER A 20 -23.95 -38.30 25.53
N ILE A 21 -23.24 -38.77 26.57
CA ILE A 21 -22.22 -37.98 27.30
C ILE A 21 -21.04 -37.66 26.38
N ILE A 22 -20.51 -38.65 25.66
CA ILE A 22 -19.42 -38.45 24.71
C ILE A 22 -19.82 -37.46 23.61
N HIS A 23 -21.05 -37.56 23.11
CA HIS A 23 -21.57 -36.63 22.11
C HIS A 23 -21.75 -35.21 22.66
N GLN A 24 -22.21 -35.04 23.91
CA GLN A 24 -22.28 -33.74 24.56
C GLN A 24 -20.90 -33.11 24.72
N HIS A 25 -19.90 -33.91 25.13
CA HIS A 25 -18.52 -33.44 25.22
C HIS A 25 -17.94 -33.08 23.85
N SER A 26 -18.19 -33.85 22.79
CA SER A 26 -17.71 -33.51 21.45
C SER A 26 -18.28 -32.17 20.97
N LEU A 27 -19.59 -31.96 21.16
CA LEU A 27 -20.23 -30.68 20.83
C LEU A 27 -19.71 -29.50 21.66
N PHE A 28 -19.35 -29.76 22.93
CA PHE A 28 -18.74 -28.74 23.80
C PHE A 28 -17.35 -28.34 23.30
N PHE A 29 -16.50 -29.31 22.96
CA PHE A 29 -15.17 -29.03 22.41
C PHE A 29 -15.23 -28.37 21.04
N ASP A 30 -16.18 -28.76 20.18
CA ASP A 30 -16.40 -28.11 18.91
C ASP A 30 -16.66 -26.60 19.11
N LYS A 31 -17.63 -26.25 19.96
CA LYS A 31 -17.93 -24.84 20.32
C LYS A 31 -16.72 -24.10 20.90
N LEU A 32 -15.88 -24.76 21.71
CA LEU A 32 -14.65 -24.12 22.23
C LEU A 32 -13.67 -23.78 21.10
N ILE A 33 -13.55 -24.64 20.10
CA ILE A 33 -12.68 -24.39 18.93
C ILE A 33 -13.26 -23.26 18.06
N GLU A 34 -14.57 -23.09 18.01
CA GLU A 34 -15.24 -21.97 17.32
C GLU A 34 -14.89 -20.61 17.92
N LEU A 35 -14.75 -20.53 19.24
CA LEU A 35 -14.42 -19.29 19.95
C LEU A 35 -12.99 -18.81 19.66
N ILE A 36 -12.11 -19.70 19.21
CA ILE A 36 -10.73 -19.37 18.90
C ILE A 36 -10.62 -19.06 17.40
N PRO A 37 -10.14 -17.87 17.01
CA PRO A 37 -10.04 -17.50 15.61
C PRO A 37 -9.23 -18.51 14.78
N ALA A 38 -9.74 -18.89 13.60
CA ALA A 38 -9.11 -19.86 12.70
C ALA A 38 -7.65 -19.52 12.32
N LYS A 39 -7.28 -18.24 12.43
CA LYS A 39 -5.92 -17.72 12.21
C LYS A 39 -4.83 -18.43 13.03
N PHE A 40 -5.18 -18.98 14.20
CA PHE A 40 -4.22 -19.65 15.08
C PHE A 40 -4.04 -21.13 14.76
N TYR A 41 -5.01 -21.75 14.07
CA TYR A 41 -4.97 -23.17 13.69
C TYR A 41 -4.51 -23.37 12.25
N LEU A 42 -4.89 -22.46 11.36
CA LEU A 42 -4.46 -22.49 9.96
C LEU A 42 -3.09 -21.80 9.84
N PRO A 43 -2.14 -22.39 9.09
CA PRO A 43 -0.91 -21.69 8.72
C PRO A 43 -1.25 -20.32 8.14
N ASN A 44 -0.70 -19.27 8.74
CA ASN A 44 -0.82 -17.95 8.15
C ASN A 44 0.08 -17.94 6.92
N ASP A 45 -0.52 -18.03 5.73
CA ASP A 45 0.17 -17.78 4.46
C ASP A 45 0.55 -16.29 4.35
N ASP A 46 1.42 -15.83 5.24
CA ASP A 46 2.11 -14.55 5.10
C ASP A 46 3.04 -14.56 3.88
N LYS A 47 3.30 -15.75 3.30
CA LYS A 47 3.95 -15.94 1.99
C LYS A 47 3.05 -15.56 0.80
N ASP A 48 1.73 -15.58 0.97
CA ASP A 48 0.76 -15.23 -0.09
C ASP A 48 0.51 -13.74 -0.22
N LYS A 49 1.11 -12.90 0.65
CA LYS A 49 1.18 -11.46 0.39
C LYS A 49 2.16 -11.28 -0.77
N PRO A 50 1.68 -11.01 -2.00
CA PRO A 50 2.57 -10.93 -3.14
C PRO A 50 3.41 -9.68 -2.93
N TRP A 51 4.65 -9.87 -2.50
CA TRP A 51 5.58 -8.78 -2.39
C TRP A 51 5.90 -8.34 -3.81
N PHE A 52 5.23 -7.28 -4.27
CA PHE A 52 5.32 -6.85 -5.67
C PHE A 52 6.72 -6.33 -6.08
N GLN A 53 7.75 -6.44 -5.24
CA GLN A 53 9.10 -6.04 -5.60
C GLN A 53 9.79 -7.22 -6.30
N GLY A 54 10.40 -6.95 -7.46
CA GLY A 54 11.03 -7.99 -8.31
C GLY A 54 10.23 -8.39 -9.55
N LEU A 55 8.90 -8.35 -9.51
CA LEU A 55 8.03 -8.76 -10.64
C LEU A 55 8.06 -7.78 -11.81
N SER A 56 7.86 -8.29 -13.04
CA SER A 56 7.76 -7.48 -14.25
C SER A 56 6.51 -6.58 -14.24
N LYS A 57 6.43 -5.57 -15.12
CA LYS A 57 5.26 -4.68 -15.17
C LYS A 57 3.97 -5.42 -15.51
N ALA A 58 4.04 -6.43 -16.37
CA ALA A 58 2.91 -7.26 -16.78
C ALA A 58 2.43 -8.16 -15.64
N GLU A 59 3.35 -8.87 -14.99
CA GLU A 59 3.05 -9.71 -13.81
C GLU A 59 2.44 -8.89 -12.68
N LYS A 60 2.96 -7.68 -12.42
CA LYS A 60 2.37 -6.76 -11.44
C LYS A 60 0.94 -6.37 -11.78
N ALA A 61 0.61 -6.21 -13.06
CA ALA A 61 -0.75 -5.88 -13.49
C ALA A 61 -1.69 -7.08 -13.29
N LEU A 62 -1.24 -8.28 -13.65
CA LEU A 62 -1.98 -9.53 -13.45
C LEU A 62 -2.23 -9.81 -11.97
N ALA A 63 -1.20 -9.74 -11.12
CA ALA A 63 -1.35 -9.95 -9.68
C ALA A 63 -2.27 -8.92 -9.01
N LYS A 64 -2.24 -7.65 -9.47
CA LYS A 64 -3.19 -6.63 -9.04
C LYS A 64 -4.62 -6.88 -9.54
N LYS A 65 -4.79 -7.44 -10.73
CA LYS A 65 -6.10 -7.85 -11.27
C LYS A 65 -6.68 -8.98 -10.40
N GLY A 66 -5.90 -10.02 -10.13
CA GLY A 66 -6.30 -11.11 -9.23
C GLY A 66 -6.66 -10.62 -7.83
N SER A 67 -5.86 -9.72 -7.25
CA SER A 67 -6.19 -9.09 -5.96
C SER A 67 -7.54 -8.34 -5.98
N ARG A 68 -7.85 -7.62 -7.07
CA ARG A 68 -9.12 -6.91 -7.21
C ARG A 68 -10.30 -7.87 -7.36
N GLU A 69 -10.11 -8.98 -8.06
CA GLU A 69 -11.10 -10.04 -8.23
C GLU A 69 -11.37 -10.76 -6.91
N ASN A 70 -10.33 -11.10 -6.16
CA ASN A 70 -10.45 -11.71 -4.83
C ASN A 70 -11.20 -10.80 -3.85
N ILE A 71 -10.91 -9.49 -3.84
CA ILE A 71 -11.67 -8.53 -3.01
C ILE A 71 -13.14 -8.47 -3.43
N LYS A 72 -13.44 -8.52 -4.74
CA LYS A 72 -14.83 -8.54 -5.22
C LYS A 72 -15.53 -9.83 -4.84
N LYS A 73 -14.85 -10.98 -4.94
CA LYS A 73 -15.37 -12.30 -4.55
C LYS A 73 -15.66 -12.34 -3.05
N ALA A 74 -14.71 -11.93 -2.20
CA ALA A 74 -14.91 -11.83 -0.76
C ALA A 74 -16.08 -10.92 -0.35
N ARG A 75 -16.33 -9.84 -1.11
CA ARG A 75 -17.52 -8.98 -0.89
C ARG A 75 -18.83 -9.68 -1.25
N ARG A 76 -18.84 -10.53 -2.27
CA ARG A 76 -20.01 -11.34 -2.62
C ARG A 76 -20.22 -12.45 -1.60
N ASP A 77 -19.16 -13.17 -1.25
CA ASP A 77 -19.23 -14.26 -0.29
C ASP A 77 -19.67 -13.77 1.10
N ARG A 78 -19.33 -12.53 1.48
CA ARG A 78 -19.84 -11.89 2.72
C ARG A 78 -21.36 -11.67 2.71
N LEU A 79 -21.97 -11.58 1.53
CA LEU A 79 -23.42 -11.40 1.36
C LEU A 79 -24.14 -12.74 1.09
N ASP A 80 -23.40 -13.85 0.95
CA ASP A 80 -23.97 -15.18 0.74
C ASP A 80 -24.20 -15.86 2.11
N PRO A 81 -25.44 -16.20 2.49
CA PRO A 81 -25.75 -16.80 3.79
C PRO A 81 -25.03 -18.14 4.00
N GLU A 82 -24.98 -18.97 2.96
CA GLU A 82 -24.30 -20.28 2.95
C GLU A 82 -22.78 -20.22 3.20
N LYS A 83 -22.13 -19.11 2.84
CA LYS A 83 -20.68 -18.93 3.00
C LYS A 83 -20.32 -18.15 4.25
N SER A 84 -21.21 -17.27 4.71
CA SER A 84 -21.01 -16.48 5.92
C SER A 84 -21.12 -17.30 7.21
N SER A 85 -21.72 -18.50 7.15
CA SER A 85 -21.80 -19.48 8.25
C SER A 85 -20.55 -20.37 8.39
N THR A 86 -19.53 -20.19 7.54
CA THR A 86 -18.30 -21.00 7.60
C THR A 86 -17.59 -20.85 8.94
N THR A 87 -17.61 -21.93 9.70
CA THR A 87 -17.09 -22.00 11.06
C THR A 87 -15.60 -22.35 11.04
N THR A 88 -14.84 -22.03 12.10
CA THR A 88 -13.40 -22.34 12.19
C THR A 88 -13.10 -23.82 11.99
N LEU A 89 -13.98 -24.70 12.48
CA LEU A 89 -13.94 -26.14 12.26
C LEU A 89 -14.17 -26.53 10.81
N ASP A 90 -15.10 -25.86 10.11
CA ASP A 90 -15.35 -26.13 8.70
C ASP A 90 -14.14 -25.77 7.84
N LEU A 91 -13.46 -24.67 8.15
CA LEU A 91 -12.19 -24.31 7.50
C LEU A 91 -11.09 -25.35 7.75
N LEU A 92 -11.03 -25.93 8.96
CA LEU A 92 -10.05 -26.96 9.31
C LEU A 92 -10.36 -28.29 8.60
N LYS A 93 -11.64 -28.69 8.54
CA LYS A 93 -12.09 -29.85 7.76
C LYS A 93 -11.80 -29.68 6.28
N GLN A 94 -12.08 -28.50 5.72
CA GLN A 94 -11.74 -28.19 4.33
C GLN A 94 -10.23 -28.25 4.07
N ASN A 95 -9.39 -27.83 5.02
CA ASN A 95 -7.94 -27.94 4.85
C ASN A 95 -7.47 -29.40 4.88
N LEU A 96 -7.98 -30.20 5.81
CA LEU A 96 -7.67 -31.63 5.88
C LEU A 96 -8.11 -32.39 4.62
N VAL A 97 -9.30 -32.05 4.07
CA VAL A 97 -9.75 -32.62 2.79
C VAL A 97 -8.82 -32.19 1.66
N LYS A 98 -8.39 -30.92 1.61
CA LYS A 98 -7.44 -30.45 0.59
C LYS A 98 -6.09 -31.14 0.69
N GLU A 99 -5.56 -31.33 1.91
CA GLU A 99 -4.33 -32.08 2.15
C GLU A 99 -4.47 -33.53 1.68
N GLN A 100 -5.55 -34.21 2.05
CA GLN A 100 -5.82 -35.58 1.56
C GLN A 100 -5.97 -35.68 0.04
N THR A 101 -6.58 -34.69 -0.61
CA THR A 101 -6.68 -34.68 -2.09
C THR A 101 -5.35 -34.36 -2.77
N ASN A 102 -4.46 -33.59 -2.12
CA ASN A 102 -3.12 -33.33 -2.66
C ASN A 102 -2.19 -34.54 -2.45
N ASP A 103 -2.42 -35.33 -1.40
CA ASP A 103 -1.69 -36.59 -1.14
C ASP A 103 -2.18 -37.75 -2.03
N SER A 104 -3.42 -37.71 -2.53
CA SER A 104 -3.96 -38.74 -3.43
C SER A 104 -3.42 -38.68 -4.88
N ASP A 105 -2.73 -37.61 -5.27
CA ASP A 105 -2.08 -37.46 -6.59
C ASP A 105 -0.55 -37.71 -6.53
N ASN A 106 -0.02 -38.13 -5.37
CA ASN A 106 1.39 -38.50 -5.20
C ASN A 106 1.50 -39.81 -4.40
N GLU A 107 1.37 -40.92 -5.11
CA GLU A 107 1.76 -42.25 -4.62
C GLU A 107 3.25 -42.26 -4.22
N GLU A 108 3.51 -42.88 -3.07
CA GLU A 108 4.80 -43.19 -2.46
C GLU A 108 5.72 -42.00 -2.10
N VAL A 109 5.88 -41.72 -0.80
CA VAL A 109 7.15 -41.93 -0.06
C VAL A 109 6.93 -41.66 1.44
N GLU A 110 7.31 -42.65 2.23
CA GLU A 110 7.34 -42.70 3.68
C GLU A 110 7.93 -41.44 4.36
N THR A 111 7.24 -40.98 5.39
CA THR A 111 7.70 -39.95 6.32
C THR A 111 8.89 -40.44 7.16
N LYS A 112 10.07 -39.81 6.99
CA LYS A 112 11.15 -39.75 8.01
C LYS A 112 11.53 -38.29 8.27
N PRO A 113 11.65 -37.83 9.54
CA PRO A 113 12.01 -36.46 9.85
C PRO A 113 13.52 -36.28 9.62
N ARG A 114 13.89 -35.45 8.64
CA ARG A 114 15.28 -35.15 8.29
C ARG A 114 15.79 -33.94 9.09
N LEU A 115 16.30 -34.20 10.30
CA LEU A 115 17.26 -33.31 10.96
C LEU A 115 18.66 -33.88 10.69
N SER A 116 19.35 -33.32 9.70
CA SER A 116 20.76 -33.62 9.45
C SER A 116 21.45 -32.44 8.79
N GLY A 117 22.47 -31.89 9.45
CA GLY A 117 23.55 -31.17 8.76
C GLY A 117 23.90 -29.79 9.29
N LEU A 118 24.41 -29.69 10.53
CA LEU A 118 25.47 -28.74 10.82
C LEU A 118 26.32 -29.22 12.02
N GLU A 119 27.14 -30.23 11.80
CA GLU A 119 28.35 -30.44 12.58
C GLU A 119 29.53 -30.22 11.65
N ASP A 120 30.30 -29.18 11.94
CA ASP A 120 31.75 -29.12 11.83
C ASP A 120 32.16 -27.74 12.32
N ASN A 121 32.51 -27.65 13.60
CA ASN A 121 33.52 -26.76 14.17
C ASN A 121 33.68 -27.08 15.65
N ASN A 122 34.59 -28.02 15.94
CA ASN A 122 35.17 -28.17 17.27
C ASN A 122 36.00 -26.92 17.59
N HIS A 123 35.33 -25.89 18.10
CA HIS A 123 35.91 -24.94 19.02
C HIS A 123 35.18 -25.15 20.35
N GLN A 124 35.92 -25.55 21.38
CA GLN A 124 35.41 -25.53 22.76
C GLN A 124 35.22 -24.06 23.15
N VAL A 125 34.09 -23.48 22.73
CA VAL A 125 33.66 -22.14 23.13
C VAL A 125 33.33 -22.23 24.61
N THR A 126 34.13 -21.59 25.45
CA THR A 126 33.86 -21.52 26.88
C THR A 126 32.57 -20.72 27.11
N LEU A 127 31.84 -21.04 28.17
CA LEU A 127 30.56 -20.38 28.50
C LEU A 127 30.69 -18.83 28.56
N GLU A 128 31.86 -18.34 28.97
CA GLU A 128 32.18 -16.92 29.03
C GLU A 128 32.29 -16.28 27.64
N GLU A 129 32.91 -16.95 26.68
CA GLU A 129 33.03 -16.47 25.30
C GLU A 129 31.65 -16.38 24.63
N LEU A 130 30.76 -17.35 24.91
CA LEU A 130 29.37 -17.32 24.45
C LEU A 130 28.60 -16.13 25.05
N ARG A 131 28.78 -15.86 26.35
CA ARG A 131 28.16 -14.72 27.04
C ARG A 131 28.66 -13.40 26.48
N GLN A 132 29.96 -13.25 26.25
CA GLN A 132 30.54 -12.05 25.65
C GLN A 132 30.03 -11.83 24.23
N ARG A 133 29.97 -12.89 23.41
CA ARG A 133 29.42 -12.83 22.05
C ARG A 133 27.94 -12.47 22.05
N LEU A 134 27.16 -12.98 23.00
CA LEU A 134 25.76 -12.61 23.18
C LEU A 134 25.62 -11.13 23.57
N HIS A 135 26.44 -10.63 24.50
CA HIS A 135 26.45 -9.22 24.89
C HIS A 135 26.77 -8.31 23.70
N LEU A 136 27.81 -8.63 22.93
CA LEU A 136 28.17 -7.89 21.71
C LEU A 136 27.06 -7.93 20.66
N LYS A 137 26.37 -9.07 20.49
CA LYS A 137 25.24 -9.21 19.56
C LYS A 137 24.01 -8.41 20.01
N ILE A 138 23.74 -8.39 21.31
CA ILE A 138 22.67 -7.58 21.92
C ILE A 138 23.00 -6.09 21.74
N GLU A 139 24.25 -5.68 21.96
CA GLU A 139 24.71 -4.31 21.82
C GLU A 139 24.66 -3.83 20.37
N GLN A 140 25.16 -4.63 19.40
CA GLN A 140 24.97 -4.35 17.98
C GLN A 140 23.50 -4.20 17.61
N SER A 141 22.64 -5.08 18.15
CA SER A 141 21.20 -5.02 17.90
C SER A 141 20.53 -3.81 18.57
N ARG A 142 21.06 -3.33 19.71
CA ARG A 142 20.61 -2.10 20.38
C ARG A 142 21.10 -0.86 19.63
N ALA A 143 22.36 -0.81 19.20
CA ALA A 143 22.91 0.27 18.38
C ALA A 143 22.16 0.42 17.04
N ASN A 144 21.86 -0.70 16.38
CA ASN A 144 21.05 -0.71 15.16
C ASN A 144 19.59 -0.26 15.37
N ARG A 145 19.09 -0.30 16.62
CA ARG A 145 17.78 0.26 16.99
C ARG A 145 17.85 1.74 17.38
N HIS A 146 18.96 2.19 17.97
CA HIS A 146 19.10 3.55 18.51
C HIS A 146 19.48 4.64 17.48
N TYR A 147 19.89 4.30 16.25
CA TYR A 147 20.20 5.33 15.22
C TYR A 147 18.97 5.94 14.52
N GLY A 148 17.73 5.68 14.98
CA GLY A 148 16.52 6.07 14.25
C GLY A 148 15.33 6.58 15.06
N ASP A 149 15.43 6.75 16.38
CA ASP A 149 14.23 6.85 17.22
C ASP A 149 13.58 8.24 17.26
N SER A 150 14.30 9.32 16.93
CA SER A 150 13.69 10.65 16.81
C SER A 150 12.82 10.82 15.54
N ASN A 151 13.08 10.02 14.51
CA ASN A 151 12.36 10.08 13.22
C ASN A 151 11.24 9.06 13.10
N ARG A 152 11.26 7.96 13.87
CA ARG A 152 10.22 6.92 13.80
C ARG A 152 8.90 7.36 14.46
N ALA A 153 8.95 8.12 15.55
CA ALA A 153 7.77 8.70 16.20
C ALA A 153 7.05 9.71 15.27
N LYS A 154 7.80 10.60 14.61
CA LYS A 154 7.26 11.53 13.60
C LYS A 154 6.68 10.82 12.36
N LYS A 155 7.25 9.67 11.97
CA LYS A 155 6.79 8.88 10.81
C LYS A 155 5.54 8.05 11.10
N ARG A 156 5.25 7.71 12.36
CA ARG A 156 3.97 7.09 12.77
C ARG A 156 2.83 8.12 12.71
N ASN A 157 3.07 9.32 13.22
CA ASN A 157 2.09 10.41 13.22
C ASN A 157 1.71 10.84 11.79
N TRP A 158 2.71 10.99 10.89
CA TRP A 158 2.45 11.29 9.46
C TRP A 158 1.62 10.19 8.75
N LYS A 159 1.81 8.92 9.11
CA LYS A 159 1.09 7.79 8.47
C LYS A 159 -0.36 7.66 8.92
N GLU A 160 -0.69 8.11 10.13
CA GLU A 160 -2.07 8.12 10.63
C GLU A 160 -2.89 9.24 9.96
N ASP A 161 -2.29 10.43 9.78
CA ASP A 161 -2.89 11.54 9.03
C ASP A 161 -3.11 11.21 7.53
N GLU A 162 -2.19 10.47 6.90
CA GLU A 162 -2.29 10.11 5.48
C GLU A 162 -3.34 9.01 5.21
N LYS A 163 -3.53 8.08 6.16
CA LYS A 163 -4.58 7.04 6.08
C LYS A 163 -5.99 7.60 6.27
N GLY A 164 -6.17 8.61 7.13
CA GLY A 164 -7.45 9.30 7.31
C GLY A 164 -7.92 10.06 6.06
N ILE A 165 -6.98 10.50 5.21
CA ILE A 165 -7.27 11.29 4.00
C ILE A 165 -7.57 10.40 2.77
N GLN A 166 -6.96 9.21 2.67
CA GLN A 166 -7.16 8.32 1.51
C GLN A 166 -8.50 7.56 1.51
N LEU A 167 -9.13 7.35 2.68
CA LEU A 167 -10.42 6.65 2.77
C LEU A 167 -11.63 7.48 2.32
N LYS A 168 -11.49 8.80 2.11
CA LYS A 168 -12.59 9.69 1.67
C LYS A 168 -12.58 10.07 0.19
N LYS A 169 -11.70 9.49 -0.63
CA LYS A 169 -11.64 9.77 -2.08
C LYS A 169 -11.56 8.49 -2.91
N ARG A 170 -12.69 7.80 -3.06
CA ARG A 170 -12.94 6.87 -4.18
C ARG A 170 -14.42 6.47 -4.25
N LYS A 171 -15.21 7.30 -4.94
CA LYS A 171 -16.40 6.88 -5.68
C LYS A 171 -16.44 7.72 -6.95
N ARG A 172 -16.22 7.06 -8.08
CA ARG A 172 -16.91 7.20 -9.37
C ARG A 172 -15.96 6.68 -10.47
N ASP A 173 -16.19 5.42 -10.84
CA ASP A 173 -15.67 4.83 -12.07
C ASP A 173 -16.32 5.55 -13.27
N SER A 174 -15.49 5.93 -14.24
CA SER A 174 -15.91 6.24 -15.60
C SER A 174 -15.50 5.05 -16.46
N VAL A 175 -16.50 4.30 -16.91
CA VAL A 175 -16.36 3.30 -17.97
C VAL A 175 -16.14 4.05 -19.28
N SER A 176 -15.06 3.73 -19.98
CA SER A 176 -14.82 4.14 -21.37
C SER A 176 -14.84 2.86 -22.22
N ASP A 177 -15.89 2.71 -23.01
CA ASP A 177 -15.97 1.67 -24.04
C ASP A 177 -15.54 2.28 -25.38
N GLU A 178 -14.54 1.65 -25.98
CA GLU A 178 -14.10 1.82 -27.37
C GLU A 178 -14.76 0.71 -28.19
N LYS A 179 -15.48 1.05 -29.29
CA LYS A 179 -15.63 0.18 -30.46
C LYS A 179 -16.17 0.97 -31.68
N LYS A 180 -15.56 0.66 -32.84
CA LYS A 180 -15.77 1.24 -34.18
C LYS A 180 -17.06 0.75 -34.87
N PRO A 181 -17.55 1.43 -35.94
CA PRO A 181 -18.78 1.06 -36.66
C PRO A 181 -18.51 0.35 -38.01
N THR A 182 -19.41 -0.55 -38.41
CA THR A 182 -19.73 -0.88 -39.82
C THR A 182 -21.20 -1.33 -39.95
N ALA A 183 -21.80 -0.99 -41.09
CA ALA A 183 -23.22 -0.84 -41.40
C ALA A 183 -24.01 -2.12 -41.77
N SER A 184 -25.36 -2.04 -41.68
CA SER A 184 -26.41 -2.37 -42.68
C SER A 184 -27.75 -2.68 -41.99
N SER A 185 -28.65 -1.70 -41.89
CA SER A 185 -29.95 -1.54 -42.60
C SER A 185 -30.99 -2.68 -42.45
N SER A 186 -32.19 -2.28 -42.01
CA SER A 186 -33.50 -2.99 -42.08
C SER A 186 -34.08 -3.71 -40.86
N ALA A 187 -33.79 -3.28 -39.62
CA ALA A 187 -34.46 -3.77 -38.39
C ALA A 187 -35.13 -2.68 -37.52
N ASP A 188 -35.28 -1.45 -38.03
CA ASP A 188 -35.56 -0.23 -37.23
C ASP A 188 -37.00 -0.02 -36.75
N LYS A 189 -37.93 -0.96 -36.99
CA LYS A 189 -39.35 -0.79 -36.61
C LYS A 189 -39.79 -1.67 -35.43
N ILE A 190 -39.18 -2.83 -35.22
CA ILE A 190 -39.60 -3.77 -34.15
C ILE A 190 -38.82 -3.51 -32.85
N GLU A 191 -37.59 -3.01 -32.94
CA GLU A 191 -36.75 -2.70 -31.78
C GLU A 191 -37.20 -1.43 -31.04
N LYS A 192 -37.83 -0.48 -31.74
CA LYS A 192 -38.35 0.76 -31.12
C LYS A 192 -39.52 0.47 -30.19
N ASP A 193 -40.46 -0.37 -30.61
CA ASP A 193 -41.66 -0.67 -29.83
C ASP A 193 -41.33 -1.51 -28.58
N ILE A 194 -40.37 -2.42 -28.66
CA ILE A 194 -39.87 -3.19 -27.50
C ILE A 194 -39.04 -2.30 -26.54
N ALA A 195 -38.27 -1.34 -27.08
CA ALA A 195 -37.51 -0.39 -26.29
C ALA A 195 -38.35 0.74 -25.66
N GLU A 196 -39.57 0.97 -26.16
CA GLU A 196 -40.53 1.93 -25.62
C GLU A 196 -41.40 1.27 -24.53
N ALA A 197 -41.92 0.07 -24.77
CA ALA A 197 -42.65 -0.71 -23.77
C ALA A 197 -41.80 -1.08 -22.53
N SER A 198 -40.51 -1.34 -22.70
CA SER A 198 -39.59 -1.60 -21.59
C SER A 198 -39.20 -0.35 -20.77
N LYS A 199 -39.47 0.86 -21.28
CA LYS A 199 -39.26 2.13 -20.53
C LYS A 199 -40.48 2.54 -19.74
N GLU A 200 -41.68 2.16 -20.16
CA GLU A 200 -42.94 2.53 -19.50
C GLU A 200 -43.29 1.62 -18.30
N LEU A 201 -42.82 0.37 -18.28
CA LEU A 201 -43.08 -0.58 -17.19
C LEU A 201 -41.90 -0.77 -16.22
N ALA A 202 -41.10 0.28 -15.99
CA ALA A 202 -40.14 0.29 -14.89
C ALA A 202 -40.85 0.72 -13.59
N PHE A 203 -41.29 -0.27 -12.81
CA PHE A 203 -42.07 -0.21 -11.56
C PHE A 203 -41.50 0.67 -10.41
N THR A 204 -40.49 1.51 -10.62
CA THR A 204 -39.86 2.26 -9.51
C THR A 204 -39.55 3.73 -9.80
N HIS A 205 -40.06 4.34 -10.89
CA HIS A 205 -39.88 5.78 -11.08
C HIS A 205 -40.96 6.46 -11.94
N VAL A 206 -41.98 7.00 -11.28
CA VAL A 206 -42.93 7.96 -11.88
C VAL A 206 -42.23 9.33 -11.97
N LYS A 207 -41.92 9.79 -13.19
CA LYS A 207 -41.37 11.13 -13.41
C LYS A 207 -42.50 12.16 -13.53
N LEU A 208 -42.77 12.85 -12.42
CA LEU A 208 -43.52 14.11 -12.42
C LEU A 208 -42.55 15.28 -12.54
N GLY A 209 -42.78 16.17 -13.51
CA GLY A 209 -42.32 17.56 -13.43
C GLY A 209 -41.10 17.93 -14.27
N ASN A 210 -41.33 18.88 -15.18
CA ASN A 210 -40.37 19.49 -16.09
C ASN A 210 -39.34 20.37 -15.36
N GLU A 211 -38.11 19.90 -15.16
CA GLU A 211 -36.94 20.78 -15.05
C GLU A 211 -35.73 20.13 -15.73
N LYS A 212 -35.28 20.75 -16.83
CA LYS A 212 -34.06 20.38 -17.55
C LYS A 212 -32.84 20.83 -16.74
N GLU A 213 -32.52 20.18 -15.62
CA GLU A 213 -31.20 20.32 -15.01
C GLU A 213 -30.18 19.49 -15.81
N LEU A 214 -29.50 20.17 -16.73
CA LEU A 214 -28.37 19.68 -17.50
C LEU A 214 -27.29 19.12 -16.57
N GLY A 215 -27.08 17.79 -16.62
CA GLY A 215 -26.07 17.03 -15.89
C GLY A 215 -24.60 17.31 -16.26
N LYS A 216 -24.21 18.56 -16.49
CA LYS A 216 -22.79 18.95 -16.63
C LYS A 216 -22.21 19.17 -15.23
N LYS A 217 -21.21 18.37 -14.84
CA LYS A 217 -20.44 18.60 -13.61
C LYS A 217 -19.89 20.03 -13.66
N LYS A 218 -20.43 20.95 -12.85
CA LYS A 218 -19.91 22.32 -12.75
C LYS A 218 -18.42 22.23 -12.42
N MET A 219 -17.58 22.70 -13.34
CA MET A 219 -16.13 22.76 -13.11
C MET A 219 -15.90 23.61 -11.86
N LYS A 220 -15.10 23.10 -10.92
CA LYS A 220 -14.76 23.87 -9.72
C LYS A 220 -14.04 25.13 -10.16
N LEU A 221 -14.52 26.28 -9.73
CA LEU A 221 -13.92 27.57 -10.04
C LEU A 221 -12.50 27.60 -9.48
N SER A 222 -11.61 28.32 -10.16
CA SER A 222 -10.27 28.51 -9.63
C SER A 222 -10.33 29.26 -8.31
N LYS A 223 -9.41 28.95 -7.40
CA LYS A 223 -9.39 29.55 -6.06
C LYS A 223 -9.22 31.07 -6.08
N ILE A 224 -8.65 31.60 -7.16
CA ILE A 224 -8.48 33.03 -7.41
C ILE A 224 -9.85 33.66 -7.73
N MET A 225 -10.63 33.03 -8.61
CA MET A 225 -12.00 33.49 -8.92
C MET A 225 -12.91 33.40 -7.69
N GLU A 226 -12.75 32.39 -6.84
CA GLU A 226 -13.48 32.30 -5.57
C GLU A 226 -13.09 33.44 -4.61
N LEU A 227 -11.81 33.84 -4.57
CA LEU A 227 -11.34 34.97 -3.77
C LEU A 227 -11.95 36.28 -4.27
N GLU A 228 -11.99 36.49 -5.58
CA GLU A 228 -12.61 37.68 -6.17
C GLU A 228 -14.11 37.76 -5.86
N ARG A 229 -14.82 36.63 -5.93
CA ARG A 229 -16.23 36.55 -5.53
C ARG A 229 -16.41 36.85 -4.04
N ALA A 230 -15.58 36.26 -3.18
CA ALA A 230 -15.60 36.54 -1.74
C ALA A 230 -15.34 38.02 -1.43
N LYS A 231 -14.41 38.67 -2.13
CA LYS A 231 -14.16 40.11 -2.00
C LYS A 231 -15.36 40.94 -2.44
N LYS A 232 -15.96 40.64 -3.61
CA LYS A 232 -17.15 41.34 -4.10
C LYS A 232 -18.34 41.19 -3.14
N LEU A 233 -18.52 40.00 -2.56
CA LEU A 233 -19.54 39.76 -1.55
C LEU A 233 -19.26 40.48 -0.24
N HIS A 234 -17.99 40.59 0.15
CA HIS A 234 -17.58 41.36 1.33
C HIS A 234 -17.85 42.86 1.13
N GLU A 235 -17.55 43.39 -0.06
CA GLU A 235 -17.82 44.78 -0.43
C GLU A 235 -19.32 45.08 -0.40
N ALA A 236 -20.14 44.25 -1.06
CA ALA A 236 -21.59 44.41 -1.10
C ALA A 236 -22.30 44.28 0.27
N LYS A 237 -21.60 43.78 1.30
CA LYS A 237 -22.07 43.74 2.70
C LYS A 237 -21.69 44.99 3.49
N ARG A 238 -20.69 45.75 3.03
CA ARG A 238 -20.19 46.96 3.69
C ARG A 238 -21.00 48.21 3.32
N ASP A 239 -21.78 48.17 2.24
CA ASP A 239 -22.67 49.26 1.86
C ASP A 239 -23.72 49.58 2.96
N PRO A 240 -23.92 50.83 3.38
CA PRO A 240 -24.74 51.17 4.54
C PRO A 240 -26.25 50.91 4.36
N GLU A 241 -26.80 51.17 3.17
CA GLU A 241 -28.24 51.01 2.91
C GLU A 241 -28.62 49.59 2.49
N LYS A 242 -27.88 49.02 1.54
CA LYS A 242 -28.17 47.71 0.93
C LYS A 242 -27.39 46.56 1.58
N GLY A 243 -26.36 46.86 2.37
CA GLY A 243 -25.48 45.85 2.96
C GLY A 243 -26.18 44.97 3.99
N GLN A 244 -27.10 45.50 4.79
CA GLN A 244 -27.87 44.67 5.73
C GLN A 244 -28.80 43.69 4.99
N PHE A 245 -29.49 44.16 3.95
CA PHE A 245 -30.35 43.32 3.12
C PHE A 245 -29.54 42.26 2.36
N ASN A 246 -28.44 42.67 1.73
CA ASN A 246 -27.51 41.76 1.04
C ASN A 246 -26.91 40.74 2.01
N SER A 247 -26.50 41.17 3.20
CA SER A 247 -25.94 40.29 4.23
C SER A 247 -26.95 39.23 4.66
N LYS A 248 -28.20 39.63 4.96
CA LYS A 248 -29.30 38.71 5.26
C LYS A 248 -29.57 37.75 4.09
N LYS A 249 -29.72 38.27 2.86
CA LYS A 249 -29.97 37.45 1.67
C LYS A 249 -28.85 36.43 1.43
N HIS A 250 -27.60 36.83 1.61
CA HIS A 250 -26.45 35.94 1.46
C HIS A 250 -26.31 34.94 2.61
N SER A 251 -26.63 35.31 3.85
CA SER A 251 -26.58 34.38 4.98
C SER A 251 -27.62 33.28 4.85
N TRP A 252 -28.85 33.60 4.44
CA TRP A 252 -29.89 32.62 4.16
C TRP A 252 -29.50 31.69 3.00
N LYS A 253 -29.02 32.25 1.88
CA LYS A 253 -28.52 31.45 0.75
C LYS A 253 -27.37 30.52 1.14
N ALA A 254 -26.44 31.00 1.96
CA ALA A 254 -25.34 30.20 2.47
C ALA A 254 -25.82 29.09 3.42
N ALA A 255 -26.81 29.37 4.28
CA ALA A 255 -27.41 28.39 5.17
C ALA A 255 -28.14 27.28 4.38
N THR A 256 -28.95 27.65 3.39
CA THR A 256 -29.61 26.67 2.49
C THR A 256 -28.60 25.84 1.72
N SER A 257 -27.53 26.45 1.20
CA SER A 257 -26.46 25.73 0.49
C SER A 257 -25.70 24.76 1.41
N ARG A 258 -25.44 25.15 2.66
CA ARG A 258 -24.81 24.27 3.66
C ARG A 258 -25.73 23.13 4.07
N ALA A 259 -27.03 23.38 4.25
CA ALA A 259 -28.04 22.35 4.52
C ALA A 259 -28.15 21.35 3.37
N ALA A 260 -28.03 21.81 2.12
CA ALA A 260 -27.92 20.96 0.93
C ALA A 260 -26.57 20.21 0.82
N GLY A 261 -25.65 20.39 1.77
CA GLY A 261 -24.35 19.70 1.81
C GLY A 261 -23.24 20.34 0.97
N ILE A 262 -23.47 21.53 0.40
CA ILE A 262 -22.46 22.25 -0.39
C ILE A 262 -21.52 23.00 0.55
N LYS A 263 -20.21 22.80 0.37
CA LYS A 263 -19.17 23.52 1.14
C LYS A 263 -19.06 24.96 0.64
N VAL A 264 -19.49 25.91 1.46
CA VAL A 264 -19.46 27.34 1.17
C VAL A 264 -18.12 27.95 1.64
N HIS A 265 -17.46 28.70 0.77
CA HIS A 265 -16.13 29.30 1.00
C HIS A 265 -16.17 30.81 0.73
N ASP A 266 -16.60 31.59 1.74
CA ASP A 266 -16.88 33.03 1.56
C ASP A 266 -15.83 33.96 2.18
N ASP A 267 -14.87 33.44 2.96
CA ASP A 267 -13.92 34.26 3.71
C ASP A 267 -12.67 34.61 2.88
N PRO A 268 -12.47 35.89 2.50
CA PRO A 268 -11.37 36.27 1.61
C PRO A 268 -9.99 36.00 2.23
N ASN A 269 -9.86 36.11 3.56
CA ASN A 269 -8.60 35.87 4.27
C ASN A 269 -8.20 34.39 4.27
N LEU A 270 -9.16 33.47 4.42
CA LEU A 270 -8.89 32.03 4.36
C LEU A 270 -8.51 31.59 2.94
N LEU A 271 -9.16 32.16 1.92
CA LEU A 271 -8.81 31.89 0.53
C LEU A 271 -7.39 32.38 0.21
N LYS A 272 -7.02 33.60 0.63
CA LYS A 272 -5.64 34.12 0.51
C LYS A 272 -4.62 33.19 1.17
N ARG A 273 -4.85 32.78 2.43
CA ARG A 273 -3.96 31.86 3.16
C ARG A 273 -3.82 30.52 2.43
N SER A 274 -4.91 30.00 1.88
CA SER A 274 -4.84 28.73 1.15
C SER A 274 -4.08 28.84 -0.17
N ILE A 275 -4.26 29.93 -0.92
CA ILE A 275 -3.48 30.20 -2.14
C ILE A 275 -2.00 30.31 -1.80
N GLN A 276 -1.66 31.00 -0.70
CA GLN A 276 -0.28 31.12 -0.24
C GLN A 276 0.33 29.76 0.16
N LYS A 277 -0.43 28.89 0.86
CA LYS A 277 0.00 27.53 1.19
C LYS A 277 0.28 26.70 -0.06
N GLU A 278 -0.58 26.81 -1.06
CA GLU A 278 -0.42 26.14 -2.36
C GLU A 278 0.83 26.63 -3.09
N LYS A 279 1.02 27.95 -3.19
CA LYS A 279 2.24 28.56 -3.76
C LYS A 279 3.51 28.07 -3.05
N LYS A 280 3.53 28.08 -1.71
CA LYS A 280 4.66 27.57 -0.91
C LYS A 280 4.93 26.08 -1.17
N ARG A 281 3.88 25.26 -1.31
CA ARG A 281 4.02 23.84 -1.65
C ARG A 281 4.63 23.66 -3.04
N HIS A 282 4.20 24.45 -4.02
CA HIS A 282 4.76 24.43 -5.36
C HIS A 282 6.23 24.87 -5.38
N GLN A 283 6.59 25.93 -4.65
CA GLN A 283 7.97 26.38 -4.50
C GLN A 283 8.86 25.29 -3.92
N LYS A 284 8.48 24.68 -2.79
CA LYS A 284 9.22 23.57 -2.18
C LYS A 284 9.38 22.37 -3.12
N ASN A 285 8.35 22.07 -3.91
CA ASN A 285 8.43 20.98 -4.89
C ASN A 285 9.39 21.34 -6.04
N ALA A 286 9.36 22.59 -6.52
CA ALA A 286 10.26 23.07 -7.56
C ALA A 286 11.72 23.11 -7.08
N GLU A 287 11.98 23.59 -5.86
CA GLU A 287 13.32 23.57 -5.24
C GLU A 287 13.86 22.15 -5.14
N LYS A 288 13.09 21.21 -4.60
CA LYS A 288 13.48 19.80 -4.53
C LYS A 288 13.74 19.18 -5.91
N TRP A 289 12.99 19.60 -6.93
CA TRP A 289 13.24 19.15 -8.30
C TRP A 289 14.56 19.71 -8.83
N LYS A 290 14.82 21.01 -8.62
CA LYS A 290 16.09 21.65 -8.98
C LYS A 290 17.27 20.98 -8.28
N GLU A 291 17.17 20.72 -6.98
CA GLU A 291 18.19 19.99 -6.22
C GLU A 291 18.47 18.61 -6.83
N ARG A 292 17.44 17.85 -7.18
CA ARG A 292 17.61 16.55 -7.85
C ARG A 292 18.33 16.69 -9.17
N VAL A 293 17.92 17.63 -10.03
CA VAL A 293 18.58 17.87 -11.32
C VAL A 293 20.05 18.23 -11.11
N GLN A 294 20.34 19.17 -10.22
CA GLN A 294 21.71 19.57 -9.88
C GLN A 294 22.54 18.40 -9.34
N THR A 295 22.00 17.54 -8.47
CA THR A 295 22.73 16.35 -8.00
C THR A 295 23.04 15.40 -9.15
N THR A 296 22.10 15.19 -10.08
CA THR A 296 22.36 14.33 -11.25
C THR A 296 23.41 14.93 -12.19
N GLU A 297 23.41 16.25 -12.38
CA GLU A 297 24.39 16.96 -13.19
C GLU A 297 25.78 16.91 -12.54
N LYS A 298 25.87 17.16 -11.23
CA LYS A 298 27.13 17.01 -10.47
C LYS A 298 27.69 15.60 -10.59
N MET A 299 26.87 14.57 -10.37
CA MET A 299 27.31 13.18 -10.51
C MET A 299 27.78 12.83 -11.94
N LYS A 300 27.16 13.43 -12.98
CA LYS A 300 27.62 13.28 -14.37
C LYS A 300 28.94 14.01 -14.59
N ALA A 301 29.07 15.24 -14.09
CA ALA A 301 30.28 16.06 -14.21
C ALA A 301 31.46 15.40 -13.50
N GLU A 302 31.29 14.90 -12.28
CA GLU A 302 32.34 14.19 -11.52
C GLU A 302 32.81 12.93 -12.26
N LYS A 303 31.89 12.15 -12.84
CA LYS A 303 32.25 10.99 -13.67
C LYS A 303 33.05 11.40 -14.91
N GLN A 304 32.65 12.50 -15.55
CA GLN A 304 33.35 13.02 -16.72
C GLN A 304 34.74 13.57 -16.36
N GLN A 305 34.86 14.28 -15.23
CA GLN A 305 36.13 14.77 -14.69
C GLN A 305 37.09 13.61 -14.38
N LYS A 306 36.63 12.58 -13.67
CA LYS A 306 37.42 11.36 -13.42
C LYS A 306 37.86 10.70 -14.72
N ARG A 307 37.01 10.69 -15.75
CA ARG A 307 37.39 10.15 -17.06
C ARG A 307 38.47 11.00 -17.73
N SER A 308 38.35 12.33 -17.72
CA SER A 308 39.38 13.22 -18.27
C SER A 308 40.70 13.12 -17.51
N GLU A 309 40.67 13.01 -16.19
CA GLU A 309 41.86 12.81 -15.35
C GLU A 309 42.53 11.47 -15.65
N ASN A 310 41.77 10.37 -15.75
CA ASN A 310 42.33 9.07 -16.12
C ASN A 310 42.92 9.07 -17.54
N ILE A 311 42.33 9.82 -18.48
CA ILE A 311 42.87 9.97 -19.84
C ILE A 311 44.16 10.79 -19.80
N SER A 312 44.18 11.91 -19.08
CA SER A 312 45.38 12.76 -18.97
C SER A 312 46.53 12.02 -18.27
N GLN A 313 46.25 11.27 -17.20
CA GLN A 313 47.21 10.38 -16.56
C GLN A 313 47.76 9.33 -17.53
N LYS A 314 46.90 8.64 -18.30
CA LYS A 314 47.35 7.68 -19.32
C LYS A 314 48.24 8.33 -20.40
N ILE A 315 47.92 9.56 -20.81
CA ILE A 315 48.74 10.32 -21.77
C ILE A 315 50.10 10.66 -21.15
N HIS A 316 50.10 11.14 -19.90
CA HIS A 316 51.30 11.46 -19.14
C HIS A 316 52.20 10.23 -18.96
N ASP A 317 51.65 9.10 -18.54
CA ASP A 317 52.38 7.84 -18.36
C ASP A 317 53.00 7.35 -19.67
N LYS A 318 52.28 7.48 -20.80
CA LYS A 318 52.84 7.17 -22.12
C LYS A 318 54.02 8.08 -22.46
N LYS A 319 53.94 9.38 -22.13
CA LYS A 319 55.05 10.34 -22.32
C LYS A 319 56.24 9.97 -21.44
N MET A 320 56.02 9.69 -20.15
CA MET A 320 57.06 9.28 -19.22
C MET A 320 57.72 7.96 -19.62
N ARG A 321 56.95 6.97 -20.09
CA ARG A 321 57.51 5.71 -20.63
C ARG A 321 58.36 5.95 -21.88
N ARG A 322 58.00 6.89 -22.75
CA ARG A 322 58.82 7.26 -23.92
C ARG A 322 60.12 7.94 -23.48
N ILE A 323 60.05 8.85 -22.50
CA ILE A 323 61.23 9.52 -21.91
C ILE A 323 62.14 8.47 -21.26
N ALA A 324 61.62 7.62 -20.38
CA ALA A 324 62.39 6.57 -19.71
C ALA A 324 63.03 5.58 -20.70
N LYS A 325 62.36 5.24 -21.82
CA LYS A 325 62.97 4.43 -22.89
C LYS A 325 64.12 5.15 -23.58
N ARG A 326 64.00 6.47 -23.82
CA ARG A 326 65.07 7.29 -24.42
C ARG A 326 66.25 7.40 -23.46
N GLU A 327 66.01 7.69 -22.18
CA GLU A 327 67.04 7.74 -21.15
C GLU A 327 67.71 6.37 -20.96
N LYS A 328 66.95 5.28 -20.89
CA LYS A 328 67.53 3.92 -20.81
C LYS A 328 68.41 3.62 -22.03
N LYS A 329 68.04 4.06 -23.24
CA LYS A 329 68.90 3.92 -24.42
C LYS A 329 70.15 4.80 -24.35
N LEU A 330 70.04 6.02 -23.83
CA LEU A 330 71.17 6.94 -23.64
C LEU A 330 72.13 6.43 -22.55
N MET A 331 71.59 5.82 -21.49
CA MET A 331 72.35 5.31 -20.35
C MET A 331 72.83 3.86 -20.56
N ARG A 332 72.39 3.16 -21.62
CA ARG A 332 72.83 1.79 -21.94
C ARG A 332 74.28 1.85 -22.42
N PRO A 333 75.24 1.22 -21.71
CA PRO A 333 76.62 1.18 -22.15
C PRO A 333 76.70 0.55 -23.54
N GLY A 334 77.29 1.26 -24.51
CA GLY A 334 77.61 0.71 -25.82
C GLY A 334 78.87 -0.17 -25.77
N PHE A 335 79.19 -0.79 -26.91
CA PHE A 335 80.42 -1.60 -27.12
C PHE A 335 81.72 -0.78 -27.03
N GLY A 336 81.64 0.54 -27.01
CA GLY A 336 82.65 1.42 -26.42
C GLY A 336 81.98 2.17 -25.28
N GLY A 337 82.48 2.03 -24.06
CA GLY A 337 81.96 2.75 -22.88
C GLY A 337 81.91 4.26 -23.10
N ARG A 338 81.24 4.98 -22.19
CA ARG A 338 81.31 6.44 -22.16
C ARG A 338 82.79 6.83 -22.18
N LYS A 339 83.22 7.52 -23.23
CA LYS A 339 84.39 8.38 -23.12
C LYS A 339 83.96 9.49 -22.17
N GLU A 340 84.29 9.34 -20.90
CA GLU A 340 84.40 10.47 -19.99
C GLU A 340 85.48 11.38 -20.59
N SER A 341 85.04 12.36 -21.37
CA SER A 341 85.86 13.53 -21.67
C SER A 341 85.83 14.42 -20.43
N LEU A 342 87.03 14.62 -19.88
CA LEU A 342 87.39 15.64 -18.90
C LEU A 342 86.70 16.99 -19.11
#